data_AF-A0A9Q1MQS5-F1
#
_entry.id   AF-A0A9Q1MQS5-F1
#
_cell.length_a   1.000
_cell.length_b   1.000
_cell.length_c   1.000
_cell.angle_alpha   90.00
_cell.angle_beta   90.00
_cell.angle_gamma   90.00
#
_symmetry.space_group_name_H-M   'P 1'
#
loop_
_entity.id
_entity.type
_entity.pdbx_description
1 polymer ?
#
loop_
_entity_poly.entity_id
_entity_poly.type
_entity_poly.pdbx_seq_one_letter_code
_entity_poly.pdbx_strand_id
1 'polypeptide(L)'
;MKSLVLFKLLGQLVFSVLYGGVVAIDNKECINALSSHTLRYELMSSHNETLKQEIFSHYHLTPTDESAWSNLLPRKVLREEHKFDWEMMYRKIKNSVSQKLMTNLEYLLMFDVDRLVWSFRKTAGLDTPGEPYGGWERSDV
;
A
#
# COMPACT_ATOMS: atom_id res chain seq x y z
N MET A 1 -9.89 46.24 -22.37
CA MET A 1 -11.07 45.36 -22.21
C MET A 1 -10.90 43.99 -22.87
N LYS A 2 -10.26 43.86 -24.05
CA LYS A 2 -10.10 42.57 -24.76
C LYS A 2 -9.13 41.58 -24.09
N SER A 3 -8.02 42.05 -23.50
CA SER A 3 -7.05 41.14 -22.84
C SER A 3 -7.60 40.50 -21.56
N LEU A 4 -8.45 41.20 -20.82
CA LEU A 4 -9.05 40.69 -19.57
C LEU A 4 -10.05 39.55 -19.84
N VAL A 5 -10.70 39.56 -21.01
CA VAL A 5 -11.55 38.46 -21.48
C VAL A 5 -10.72 37.24 -21.90
N LEU A 6 -9.57 37.46 -22.54
CA LEU A 6 -8.62 36.40 -22.87
C LEU A 6 -8.05 35.70 -21.62
N PHE A 7 -7.69 36.45 -20.59
CA PHE A 7 -7.22 35.87 -19.31
C PHE A 7 -8.30 35.04 -18.61
N LYS A 8 -9.57 35.49 -18.65
CA LYS A 8 -10.69 34.71 -18.09
C LYS A 8 -10.94 33.42 -18.87
N LEU A 9 -10.89 33.47 -20.20
CA LEU A 9 -11.05 32.29 -21.06
C LEU A 9 -9.91 31.27 -20.87
N LEU A 10 -8.66 31.75 -20.78
CA LEU A 10 -7.49 30.90 -20.50
C LEU A 10 -7.58 30.25 -19.12
N GLY A 11 -7.95 31.02 -18.08
CA GLY A 11 -8.12 30.48 -16.73
C GLY A 11 -9.20 29.39 -16.66
N GLN A 12 -10.32 29.58 -17.36
CA GLN A 12 -11.42 28.61 -17.38
C GLN A 12 -11.07 27.32 -18.15
N LEU A 13 -10.26 27.44 -19.21
CA LEU A 13 -9.77 26.30 -20.00
C LEU A 13 -8.71 25.50 -19.23
N VAL A 14 -7.83 26.16 -18.48
CA VAL A 14 -6.87 25.47 -17.60
C VAL A 14 -7.60 24.75 -16.47
N PHE A 15 -8.64 25.37 -15.89
CA PHE A 15 -9.42 24.76 -14.82
C PHE A 15 -10.17 23.49 -15.27
N SER A 16 -10.73 23.49 -16.49
CA SER A 16 -11.43 22.30 -17.02
C SER A 16 -10.48 21.14 -17.32
N VAL A 17 -9.27 21.43 -17.82
CA VAL A 17 -8.25 20.40 -18.10
C VAL A 17 -7.74 19.77 -16.80
N LEU A 18 -7.52 20.57 -15.75
CA LEU A 18 -7.05 20.08 -14.46
C LEU A 18 -8.12 19.25 -13.72
N TYR A 19 -9.40 19.65 -13.77
CA TYR A 19 -10.48 18.87 -13.17
C TYR A 19 -10.85 17.60 -13.96
N GLY A 20 -10.74 17.63 -15.29
CA GLY A 20 -11.04 16.48 -16.13
C GLY A 20 -10.05 15.30 -15.95
N GLY A 21 -8.80 15.59 -15.57
CA GLY A 21 -7.77 14.56 -15.37
C GLY A 21 -7.91 13.75 -14.07
N VAL A 22 -8.66 14.23 -13.08
CA VAL A 22 -8.77 13.59 -11.75
C VAL A 22 -9.77 12.44 -11.72
N VAL A 23 -10.68 12.35 -12.69
CA VAL A 23 -11.80 11.37 -12.67
C VAL A 23 -11.39 9.99 -13.23
N ALA A 24 -10.21 9.82 -13.81
CA ALA A 24 -9.83 8.59 -14.52
C ALA A 24 -8.73 7.75 -13.83
N ILE A 25 -8.66 7.78 -12.50
CA ILE A 25 -7.80 6.86 -11.74
C ILE A 25 -8.69 5.80 -11.08
N ASP A 26 -9.29 4.94 -11.92
CA ASP A 26 -9.88 3.71 -11.41
C ASP A 26 -8.76 2.71 -11.13
N ASN A 27 -8.63 2.31 -9.87
CA ASN A 27 -7.73 1.26 -9.46
C ASN A 27 -8.07 -0.02 -10.24
N LYS A 28 -7.10 -0.55 -10.98
CA LYS A 28 -7.26 -1.81 -11.71
C LYS A 28 -7.30 -2.99 -10.73
N GLU A 29 -8.49 -3.34 -10.26
CA GLU A 29 -8.67 -4.51 -9.40
C GLU A 29 -8.44 -5.80 -10.21
N CYS A 30 -7.41 -6.55 -9.83
CA CYS A 30 -7.02 -7.77 -10.53
C CYS A 30 -7.89 -8.96 -10.06
N ILE A 31 -9.05 -9.17 -10.69
CA ILE A 31 -9.99 -10.29 -10.40
C ILE A 31 -9.49 -11.62 -11.01
N ASN A 32 -8.24 -12.00 -10.76
CA ASN A 32 -7.65 -13.21 -11.36
C ASN A 32 -8.19 -14.51 -10.73
N ALA A 33 -9.03 -14.41 -9.70
CA ALA A 33 -9.66 -15.54 -9.01
C ALA A 33 -10.90 -16.10 -9.73
N LEU A 34 -11.52 -15.32 -10.63
CA LEU A 34 -12.70 -15.75 -11.38
C LEU A 34 -12.23 -16.44 -12.67
N SER A 35 -12.25 -17.77 -12.68
CA SER A 35 -11.65 -18.61 -13.72
C SER A 35 -12.38 -18.56 -15.08
N SER A 36 -13.63 -18.10 -15.14
CA SER A 36 -14.39 -18.00 -16.38
C SER A 36 -14.47 -16.55 -16.89
N HIS A 37 -13.97 -16.34 -18.10
CA HIS A 37 -13.97 -15.03 -18.77
C HIS A 37 -15.38 -14.46 -18.99
N THR A 38 -16.37 -15.31 -19.25
CA THR A 38 -17.78 -14.91 -19.46
C THR A 38 -18.40 -14.37 -18.18
N LEU A 39 -18.30 -15.13 -17.07
CA LEU A 39 -18.84 -14.71 -15.77
C LEU A 39 -18.18 -13.42 -15.29
N ARG A 40 -16.86 -13.26 -15.56
CA ARG A 40 -16.14 -12.02 -15.26
C ARG A 40 -16.69 -10.83 -16.03
N TYR A 41 -16.94 -10.98 -17.33
CA TYR A 41 -17.51 -9.90 -18.14
C TYR A 41 -18.90 -9.52 -17.63
N GLU A 42 -19.76 -10.50 -17.36
CA GLU A 42 -21.12 -10.27 -16.84
C GLU A 42 -21.09 -9.59 -15.45
N LEU A 43 -20.19 -10.01 -14.57
CA LEU A 43 -20.07 -9.44 -13.23
C LEU A 43 -19.54 -8.00 -13.25
N MET A 44 -18.56 -7.70 -14.11
CA MET A 44 -17.98 -6.36 -14.26
C MET A 44 -18.87 -5.37 -15.01
N SER A 45 -19.69 -5.87 -15.95
CA SER A 45 -20.62 -5.05 -16.72
C SER A 45 -21.98 -4.87 -16.01
N SER A 46 -22.27 -5.68 -15.00
CA SER A 46 -23.48 -5.55 -14.18
C SER A 46 -23.50 -4.23 -13.41
N HIS A 47 -24.68 -3.61 -13.31
CA HIS A 47 -24.94 -2.45 -12.44
C HIS A 47 -25.61 -2.82 -11.12
N ASN A 48 -25.80 -4.12 -10.87
CA ASN A 48 -26.46 -4.61 -9.65
C ASN A 48 -25.41 -4.91 -8.57
N GLU A 49 -25.22 -3.97 -7.65
CA GLU A 49 -24.23 -4.07 -6.56
C GLU A 49 -24.52 -5.21 -5.58
N THR A 50 -25.79 -5.51 -5.31
CA THR A 50 -26.17 -6.59 -4.38
C THR A 50 -25.76 -7.97 -4.93
N LEU A 51 -26.04 -8.19 -6.22
CA LEU A 51 -25.61 -9.41 -6.92
C LEU A 51 -24.09 -9.52 -6.99
N LYS A 52 -23.38 -8.40 -7.20
CA LYS A 52 -21.92 -8.38 -7.15
C LYS A 52 -21.40 -8.78 -5.78
N GLN A 53 -21.95 -8.22 -4.71
CA GLN A 53 -21.55 -8.55 -3.35
C GLN A 53 -21.82 -10.01 -3.01
N GLU A 54 -22.97 -10.55 -3.41
CA GLU A 54 -23.32 -11.96 -3.23
C GLU A 54 -22.33 -12.87 -3.97
N ILE A 55 -22.08 -12.61 -5.25
CA ILE A 55 -21.12 -13.38 -6.05
C ILE A 55 -19.71 -13.26 -5.48
N PHE A 56 -19.25 -12.05 -5.14
CA PHE A 56 -17.94 -11.83 -4.55
C PHE A 56 -17.81 -12.44 -3.15
N SER A 57 -18.89 -12.58 -2.38
CA SER A 57 -18.84 -13.27 -1.07
C SER A 57 -18.51 -14.75 -1.20
N HIS A 58 -18.84 -15.38 -2.32
CA HIS A 58 -18.48 -16.77 -2.61
C HIS A 58 -17.00 -16.94 -3.00
N TYR A 59 -16.33 -15.87 -3.40
CA TYR A 59 -14.90 -15.90 -3.75
C TYR A 59 -14.09 -15.19 -2.66
N HIS A 60 -13.08 -15.87 -2.13
CA HIS A 60 -12.08 -15.21 -1.29
C HIS A 60 -11.15 -14.36 -2.16
N LEU A 61 -11.66 -13.24 -2.69
CA LEU A 61 -10.92 -12.30 -3.54
C LEU A 61 -9.70 -11.71 -2.82
N THR A 62 -9.77 -11.65 -1.50
CA THR A 62 -8.60 -11.58 -0.63
C THR A 62 -8.36 -13.00 -0.14
N PRO A 63 -7.48 -13.78 -0.78
CA PRO A 63 -7.05 -15.02 -0.16
C PRO A 63 -6.55 -14.65 1.24
N THR A 64 -6.96 -15.41 2.26
CA THR A 64 -6.24 -15.30 3.53
C THR A 64 -4.79 -15.54 3.19
N ASP A 65 -3.89 -14.70 3.70
CA ASP A 65 -2.45 -14.81 3.49
C ASP A 65 -2.03 -16.31 3.49
N GLU A 66 -2.51 -17.07 4.47
CA GLU A 66 -2.36 -18.53 4.58
C GLU A 66 -2.68 -19.36 3.31
N SER A 67 -3.78 -19.09 2.60
CA SER A 67 -4.19 -19.81 1.39
C SER A 67 -3.47 -19.35 0.12
N ALA A 68 -3.00 -18.10 0.07
CA ALA A 68 -2.13 -17.63 -1.01
C ALA A 68 -0.73 -18.27 -0.90
N TRP A 69 -0.18 -18.33 0.32
CA TRP A 69 1.15 -18.89 0.56
C TRP A 69 1.19 -20.42 0.54
N SER A 70 0.08 -21.12 0.87
CA SER A 70 0.02 -22.59 0.75
C SER A 70 0.17 -23.09 -0.69
N ASN A 71 -0.13 -22.25 -1.68
CA ASN A 71 0.04 -22.59 -3.10
C ASN A 71 1.48 -22.33 -3.61
N LEU A 72 2.30 -21.60 -2.85
CA LEU A 72 3.70 -21.31 -3.20
C LEU A 72 4.68 -22.36 -2.66
N LEU A 73 4.17 -23.54 -2.27
CA LEU A 73 4.96 -24.67 -1.79
C LEU A 73 6.14 -24.95 -2.73
N PRO A 74 7.39 -24.99 -2.21
CA PRO A 74 8.52 -25.41 -3.01
C PRO A 74 8.22 -26.78 -3.63
N ARG A 75 8.36 -26.92 -4.96
CA ARG A 75 8.04 -28.16 -5.73
C ARG A 75 8.70 -29.45 -5.22
N LYS A 76 9.58 -29.40 -4.22
CA LYS A 76 10.21 -30.56 -3.58
C LYS A 76 9.44 -31.07 -2.33
N VAL A 77 8.45 -30.30 -1.85
CA VAL A 77 7.57 -30.63 -0.71
C VAL A 77 6.19 -31.04 -1.23
N LEU A 78 6.15 -31.85 -2.31
CA LEU A 78 4.91 -32.22 -3.02
C LEU A 78 4.24 -33.49 -2.49
N ARG A 79 4.75 -34.13 -1.43
CA ARG A 79 4.09 -35.29 -0.83
C ARG A 79 3.14 -34.81 0.27
N GLU A 80 1.88 -35.24 0.21
CA GLU A 80 0.82 -34.84 1.15
C GLU A 80 1.22 -35.06 2.62
N GLU A 81 2.07 -36.05 2.88
CA GLU A 81 2.63 -36.38 4.20
C GLU A 81 3.44 -35.25 4.85
N HIS A 82 4.10 -34.39 4.06
CA HIS A 82 4.94 -33.30 4.56
C HIS A 82 4.23 -31.94 4.60
N LYS A 83 2.95 -31.90 4.21
CA LYS A 83 2.16 -30.68 4.17
C LYS A 83 1.98 -30.08 5.58
N PHE A 84 1.67 -30.94 6.55
CA PHE A 84 1.50 -30.53 7.93
C PHE A 84 2.82 -30.02 8.55
N ASP A 85 3.94 -30.72 8.32
CA ASP A 85 5.26 -30.29 8.79
C ASP A 85 5.65 -28.92 8.22
N TRP A 86 5.35 -28.70 6.94
CA TRP A 86 5.55 -27.41 6.31
C TRP A 86 4.68 -26.31 6.93
N GLU A 87 3.39 -26.56 7.17
CA GLU A 87 2.50 -25.59 7.80
C GLU A 87 3.01 -25.16 9.19
N MET A 88 3.49 -26.12 9.98
CA MET A 88 4.08 -25.83 11.31
C MET A 88 5.39 -25.03 11.21
N MET A 89 6.26 -25.38 10.25
CA MET A 89 7.49 -24.63 9.99
C MET A 89 7.20 -23.20 9.52
N TYR A 90 6.28 -23.03 8.56
CA TYR A 90 5.88 -21.74 8.01
C TYR A 90 5.29 -20.84 9.10
N ARG A 91 4.38 -21.35 9.92
CA ARG A 91 3.80 -20.62 11.06
C ARG A 91 4.88 -20.14 12.03
N LYS A 92 5.86 -20.99 12.34
CA LYS A 92 7.00 -20.62 13.19
C LYS A 92 7.82 -19.48 12.57
N ILE A 93 8.09 -19.55 11.26
CA ILE A 93 8.81 -18.51 10.54
C ILE A 93 8.02 -17.20 10.55
N LYS A 94 6.74 -17.24 10.15
CA LYS A 94 5.85 -16.07 10.11
C LYS A 94 5.77 -15.39 11.48
N ASN A 95 5.56 -16.13 12.55
CA ASN A 95 5.53 -15.58 13.90
C ASN A 95 6.87 -14.92 14.28
N SER A 96 8.00 -15.52 13.92
CA SER A 96 9.32 -14.92 14.17
C SER A 96 9.56 -13.62 13.38
N VAL A 97 9.08 -13.56 12.13
CA VAL A 97 9.17 -12.36 11.28
C VAL A 97 8.27 -11.26 11.84
N SER A 98 7.02 -11.60 12.20
CA SER A 98 6.09 -10.68 12.84
C SER A 98 6.68 -10.08 14.11
N GLN A 99 7.29 -10.90 14.97
CA GLN A 99 7.93 -10.42 16.19
C GLN A 99 9.08 -9.44 15.89
N LYS A 100 9.98 -9.77 14.95
CA LYS A 100 11.09 -8.88 14.56
C LYS A 100 10.59 -7.57 13.94
N LEU A 101 9.52 -7.64 13.14
CA LEU A 101 8.89 -6.46 12.55
C LEU A 101 8.29 -5.56 13.64
N MET A 102 7.62 -6.15 14.64
CA MET A 102 7.08 -5.39 15.77
C MET A 102 8.17 -4.67 16.56
N THR A 103 9.29 -5.34 16.87
CA THR A 103 10.42 -4.69 17.55
C THR A 103 11.03 -3.55 16.71
N ASN A 104 11.17 -3.74 15.40
CA ASN A 104 11.65 -2.66 14.53
C ASN A 104 10.67 -1.48 14.47
N LEU A 105 9.36 -1.76 14.42
CA LEU A 105 8.34 -0.74 14.46
C LEU A 105 8.39 0.05 15.78
N GLU A 106 8.50 -0.64 16.91
CA GLU A 106 8.66 -0.02 18.23
C GLU A 106 9.90 0.88 18.26
N TYR A 107 11.03 0.39 17.73
CA TYR A 107 12.26 1.16 17.59
C TYR A 107 12.08 2.44 16.76
N LEU A 108 11.40 2.35 15.62
CA LEU A 108 11.12 3.51 14.77
C LEU A 108 10.21 4.53 15.46
N LEU A 109 9.22 4.06 16.22
CA LEU A 109 8.28 4.91 16.94
C LEU A 109 8.87 5.57 18.19
N MET A 110 9.99 5.05 18.71
CA MET A 110 10.72 5.67 19.82
C MET A 110 11.50 6.93 19.40
N PHE A 111 11.71 7.16 18.10
CA PHE A 111 12.41 8.37 17.65
C PHE A 111 11.52 9.61 17.69
N ASP A 112 12.09 10.68 18.22
CA ASP A 112 11.55 12.02 18.24
C ASP A 112 11.87 12.71 16.90
N VAL A 113 10.81 13.05 16.18
CA VAL A 113 10.89 13.67 14.86
C VAL A 113 11.59 15.03 14.92
N ASP A 114 11.38 15.83 15.98
CA ASP A 114 12.00 17.16 16.08
C ASP A 114 13.52 17.06 16.23
N ARG A 115 14.00 16.03 16.92
CA ARG A 115 15.43 15.75 17.08
C ARG A 115 16.05 15.21 15.79
N LEU A 116 15.35 14.34 15.06
CA LEU A 116 15.81 13.81 13.76
C LEU A 116 15.96 14.90 12.70
N VAL A 117 15.04 15.87 12.68
CA VAL A 117 15.03 16.93 11.65
C VAL A 117 15.86 18.16 12.08
N TRP A 118 16.44 18.13 13.29
CA TRP A 118 17.15 19.25 13.89
C TRP A 118 18.26 19.82 12.98
N SER A 119 19.12 18.97 12.41
CA SER A 119 20.26 19.38 11.58
C SER A 119 19.83 20.08 10.28
N PHE A 120 18.74 19.62 9.67
CA PHE A 120 18.14 20.23 8.49
C PHE A 120 17.60 21.62 8.81
N ARG A 121 16.89 21.78 9.93
CA ARG A 121 16.37 23.08 10.39
C ARG A 121 17.50 24.05 10.71
N LYS A 122 18.56 23.56 11.37
CA LYS A 122 19.74 24.36 11.70
C LYS A 122 20.44 24.89 10.45
N THR A 123 20.61 24.04 9.43
CA THR A 123 21.22 24.40 8.15
C THR A 123 20.37 25.42 7.38
N ALA A 124 19.04 25.31 7.47
CA ALA A 124 18.11 26.24 6.84
C ALA A 124 17.96 27.58 7.60
N GLY A 125 18.62 27.77 8.75
CA GLY A 125 18.47 28.96 9.58
C GLY A 125 17.09 29.10 10.24
N LEU A 126 16.36 28.00 10.39
CA LEU A 126 15.04 27.95 11.01
C LEU A 126 15.13 27.72 12.52
N ASP A 127 14.02 27.96 13.22
CA ASP A 127 13.91 27.62 14.64
C ASP A 127 14.01 26.09 14.84
N THR A 128 14.80 25.70 15.85
CA THR A 128 15.16 24.31 16.15
C THR A 128 14.65 23.94 17.54
N PRO A 129 13.41 23.45 17.67
CA PRO A 129 12.92 22.92 18.94
C PRO A 129 13.74 21.67 19.30
N GLY A 130 14.30 21.65 20.51
CA GLY A 130 15.07 20.51 21.03
C GLY A 130 16.56 20.48 20.65
N GLU A 131 17.15 19.29 20.74
CA GLU A 131 18.59 19.04 20.54
C GLU A 131 18.83 17.78 19.69
N PRO A 132 19.93 17.71 18.91
CA PRO A 132 20.23 16.55 18.07
C PRO A 132 20.47 15.28 18.90
N TYR A 133 20.40 14.11 18.28
CA TYR A 133 20.61 12.84 19.00
C TYR A 133 22.05 12.60 19.43
N GLY A 134 23.01 13.33 18.85
CA GLY A 134 24.43 13.17 19.19
C GLY A 134 25.14 12.17 18.29
N GLY A 135 26.33 11.72 18.73
CA GLY A 135 27.17 10.80 17.97
C GLY A 135 27.50 11.36 16.59
N TRP A 136 27.29 10.53 15.56
CA TRP A 136 27.46 10.88 14.14
C TRP A 136 26.64 12.07 13.63
N GLU A 137 25.59 12.52 14.35
CA GLU A 137 24.82 13.72 13.97
C GLU A 137 25.45 15.03 14.44
N ARG A 138 26.41 14.99 15.38
CA ARG A 138 27.12 16.19 15.80
C ARG A 138 28.35 16.40 14.93
N SER A 139 28.63 17.67 14.64
CA SER A 139 29.81 18.09 13.89
C SER A 139 31.05 18.25 14.77
N ASP A 140 31.06 17.66 15.98
CA ASP A 140 32.19 17.70 16.93
C ASP A 140 33.20 16.56 16.73
N VAL A 141 33.15 15.91 15.55
CA VAL A 141 34.15 14.97 15.03
C VAL A 141 34.69 15.47 13.70
#